data_AF-A0A2N8KFW1-F1
#
_entry.id   AF-A0A2N8KFW1-F1
#
_cell.length_a   1.000
_cell.length_b   1.000
_cell.length_c   1.000
_cell.angle_alpha   90.00
_cell.angle_beta   90.00
_cell.angle_gamma   90.00
#
_symmetry.space_group_name_H-M   'P 1'
#
loop_
_entity.id
_entity.type
_entity.pdbx_description
1 polymer ?
#
loop_
_entity_poly.entity_id
_entity_poly.type
_entity_poly.pdbx_seq_one_letter_code
_entity_poly.pdbx_strand_id
1 'polypeptide(L)'
;LVATGKQVVIKGWRLVLAEPQADEDGDDAARSQVLPPLREGLACQVAEAEIKALKTMPPKPYTQGELVKSMKGIARFVTDPRLKQKLKDTTGIGTEATRANIISVLIARGYIVKKGRSIRASDAAFTLIDAVPAAIADPGTTAVWEQALDMIEAGQLTLDVFLSKQAAWISQLIAQYGSMSLSIKLPHGPACPQCGAATRQRTGKSGPFWSCSRYPDCKGTLPVESGTPKRGASRSRSSGRKGA
;
A
#
# COMPACT_ATOMS: atom_id res chain seq x y z
N LEU A 1 2.77 -39.94 0.46
CA LEU A 1 2.92 -39.31 -0.86
C LEU A 1 1.52 -39.17 -1.44
N VAL A 2 1.05 -37.95 -1.70
CA VAL A 2 -0.28 -37.71 -2.28
C VAL A 2 -0.07 -36.94 -3.57
N ALA A 3 -0.58 -37.46 -4.68
CA ALA A 3 -0.61 -36.75 -5.95
C ALA A 3 -2.03 -36.19 -6.16
N THR A 4 -2.13 -34.88 -6.40
CA THR A 4 -3.40 -34.21 -6.70
C THR A 4 -3.32 -33.57 -8.08
N GLY A 5 -4.31 -33.81 -8.93
CA GLY A 5 -4.39 -33.20 -10.27
C GLY A 5 -5.80 -32.73 -10.57
N LYS A 6 -5.94 -31.68 -11.38
CA LYS A 6 -7.22 -31.10 -11.76
C LYS A 6 -7.28 -30.90 -13.26
N GLN A 7 -8.24 -31.57 -13.90
CA GLN A 7 -8.51 -31.42 -15.33
C GLN A 7 -9.89 -30.81 -15.56
N VAL A 8 -9.97 -29.84 -16.46
CA VAL A 8 -11.23 -29.25 -16.90
C VAL A 8 -11.82 -30.13 -18.01
N VAL A 9 -12.89 -30.85 -17.71
CA VAL A 9 -13.58 -31.74 -18.67
C VAL A 9 -14.39 -30.93 -19.70
N ILE A 10 -15.07 -29.88 -19.23
CA ILE A 10 -15.89 -28.99 -20.08
C ILE A 10 -15.45 -27.55 -19.83
N LYS A 11 -14.94 -26.88 -20.88
CA LYS A 11 -14.37 -25.53 -20.75
C LYS A 11 -15.42 -24.47 -20.36
N GLY A 12 -16.66 -24.58 -20.85
CA GLY A 12 -17.76 -23.68 -20.49
C GLY A 12 -17.41 -22.20 -20.73
N TRP A 13 -17.67 -21.33 -19.75
CA TRP A 13 -17.37 -19.88 -19.81
C TRP A 13 -15.88 -19.55 -20.04
N ARG A 14 -14.96 -20.50 -19.80
CA ARG A 14 -13.53 -20.31 -20.07
C ARG A 14 -13.23 -20.17 -21.57
N LEU A 15 -14.16 -20.50 -22.47
CA LEU A 15 -14.02 -20.28 -23.91
C LEU A 15 -13.90 -18.80 -24.28
N VAL A 16 -14.45 -17.90 -23.44
CA VAL A 16 -14.47 -16.45 -23.69
C VAL A 16 -13.23 -15.75 -23.14
N LEU A 17 -12.49 -16.41 -22.25
CA LEU A 17 -11.24 -15.90 -21.71
C LEU A 17 -10.06 -16.48 -22.48
N ALA A 18 -9.09 -15.65 -22.81
CA ALA A 18 -7.78 -16.14 -23.27
C ALA A 18 -7.25 -17.13 -22.22
N GLU A 19 -6.74 -18.29 -22.64
CA GLU A 19 -6.19 -19.25 -21.70
C GLU A 19 -5.13 -18.54 -20.85
N PRO A 20 -5.23 -18.60 -19.51
CA PRO A 20 -4.25 -17.96 -18.66
C PRO A 20 -2.90 -18.55 -19.01
N GLN A 21 -1.97 -17.71 -19.51
CA GLN A 21 -0.56 -18.06 -19.47
C GLN A 21 -0.27 -18.44 -18.03
N ALA A 22 0.32 -19.63 -17.83
CA ALA A 22 0.70 -20.08 -16.50
C ALA A 22 1.53 -18.96 -15.85
N ASP A 23 0.96 -18.32 -14.84
CA ASP A 23 1.73 -17.40 -14.00
C ASP A 23 2.89 -18.24 -13.41
N GLU A 24 4.12 -17.72 -13.48
CA GLU A 24 5.36 -18.36 -12.98
C GLU A 24 5.39 -18.55 -11.45
N ASP A 25 4.23 -18.57 -10.79
CA ASP A 25 4.09 -18.92 -9.39
C ASP A 25 3.91 -20.44 -9.30
N GLY A 26 5.02 -21.11 -8.96
CA GLY A 26 5.20 -22.56 -8.96
C GLY A 26 4.27 -23.43 -8.10
N ASP A 27 3.15 -22.91 -7.60
CA ASP A 27 2.12 -23.68 -6.89
C ASP A 27 0.95 -24.06 -7.82
N ASP A 28 0.63 -23.27 -8.84
CA ASP A 28 -0.49 -23.57 -9.76
C ASP A 28 -0.12 -24.63 -10.82
N ALA A 29 1.17 -24.73 -11.17
CA ALA A 29 1.66 -25.73 -12.12
C ALA A 29 1.52 -27.18 -11.60
N ALA A 30 1.61 -27.41 -10.28
CA ALA A 30 1.43 -28.73 -9.69
C ALA A 30 -0.05 -29.17 -9.68
N ARG A 31 -0.99 -28.21 -9.62
CA ARG A 31 -2.44 -28.49 -9.59
C ARG A 31 -3.03 -28.75 -10.97
N SER A 32 -2.40 -28.29 -12.04
CA SER A 32 -2.84 -28.51 -13.42
C SER A 32 -2.36 -29.83 -14.02
N GLN A 33 -1.62 -30.66 -13.26
CA GLN A 33 -1.19 -31.97 -13.75
C GLN A 33 -2.39 -32.87 -14.06
N VAL A 34 -2.34 -33.51 -15.21
CA VAL A 34 -3.31 -34.53 -15.60
C VAL A 34 -2.81 -35.87 -15.07
N LEU A 35 -3.59 -36.50 -14.20
CA LEU A 35 -3.26 -37.80 -13.64
C LEU A 35 -3.80 -38.90 -14.55
N PRO A 36 -3.06 -40.01 -14.74
CA PRO A 36 -3.57 -41.17 -15.44
C PRO A 36 -4.73 -41.82 -14.65
N PRO A 37 -5.64 -42.55 -15.33
CA PRO A 37 -6.67 -43.31 -14.65
C PRO A 37 -6.05 -44.44 -13.83
N LEU A 38 -6.26 -44.43 -12.52
CA LEU A 38 -5.74 -45.44 -11.57
C LEU A 38 -6.90 -46.17 -10.88
N ARG A 39 -6.65 -47.40 -10.41
CA ARG A 39 -7.58 -48.22 -9.63
C ARG A 39 -6.95 -48.60 -8.31
N GLU A 40 -7.78 -48.81 -7.29
CA GLU A 40 -7.32 -49.26 -5.98
C GLU A 40 -6.64 -50.64 -6.08
N GLY A 41 -5.50 -50.80 -5.41
CA GLY A 41 -4.69 -52.01 -5.46
C GLY A 41 -3.72 -52.12 -6.65
N LEU A 42 -3.68 -51.13 -7.54
CA LEU A 42 -2.74 -51.12 -8.67
C LEU A 42 -1.31 -50.84 -8.18
N ALA A 43 -0.37 -51.74 -8.51
CA ALA A 43 1.04 -51.58 -8.20
C ALA A 43 1.69 -50.61 -9.20
N CYS A 44 2.17 -49.46 -8.72
CA CYS A 44 2.90 -48.48 -9.52
C CYS A 44 4.41 -48.65 -9.29
N GLN A 45 5.20 -48.65 -10.36
CA GLN A 45 6.66 -48.60 -10.25
C GLN A 45 7.11 -47.15 -10.02
N VAL A 46 8.01 -46.97 -9.04
CA VAL A 46 8.68 -45.68 -8.81
C VAL A 46 9.86 -45.62 -9.76
N ALA A 47 9.76 -44.76 -10.78
CA ALA A 47 10.84 -44.58 -11.75
C ALA A 47 12.03 -43.82 -11.15
N GLU A 48 11.75 -42.77 -10.37
CA GLU A 48 12.76 -41.90 -9.78
C GLU A 48 12.25 -41.34 -8.45
N ALA A 49 13.16 -41.16 -7.49
CA ALA A 49 12.89 -40.51 -6.22
C ALA A 49 13.89 -39.38 -6.01
N GLU A 50 13.41 -38.14 -6.08
CA GLU A 50 14.21 -36.93 -5.90
C GLU A 50 13.96 -36.33 -4.50
N ILE A 51 15.02 -36.05 -3.76
CA ILE A 51 14.94 -35.33 -2.48
C ILE A 51 14.96 -33.83 -2.77
N LYS A 52 13.79 -33.20 -2.73
CA LYS A 52 13.66 -31.74 -2.89
C LYS A 52 13.91 -31.01 -1.58
N ALA A 53 15.11 -30.47 -1.41
CA ALA A 53 15.42 -29.57 -0.31
C ALA A 53 14.79 -28.20 -0.55
N LEU A 54 13.60 -27.98 0.02
CA LEU A 54 12.86 -26.71 -0.10
C LEU A 54 13.20 -25.75 1.04
N LYS A 55 13.09 -24.45 0.78
CA LYS A 55 13.26 -23.38 1.77
C LYS A 55 12.03 -22.50 1.81
N THR A 56 11.60 -22.09 3.00
CA THR A 56 10.52 -21.13 3.18
C THR A 56 10.94 -19.76 2.64
N MET A 57 10.07 -19.14 1.84
CA MET A 57 10.28 -17.78 1.36
C MET A 57 9.48 -16.79 2.22
N PRO A 58 10.00 -15.57 2.44
CA PRO A 58 9.22 -14.52 3.09
C PRO A 58 8.00 -14.15 2.23
N PRO A 59 6.93 -13.60 2.85
CA PRO A 59 5.77 -13.15 2.11
C PRO A 59 6.14 -12.16 1.01
N LYS A 60 5.50 -12.32 -0.16
CA LYS A 60 5.72 -11.41 -1.28
C LYS A 60 5.25 -9.99 -0.92
N PRO A 61 5.99 -8.94 -1.31
CA PRO A 61 5.51 -7.57 -1.13
C PRO A 61 4.21 -7.34 -1.89
N TYR A 62 3.33 -6.50 -1.34
CA TYR A 62 2.09 -6.13 -2.02
C TYR A 62 2.37 -5.40 -3.34
N THR A 63 1.51 -5.64 -4.33
CA THR A 63 1.23 -4.73 -5.44
C THR A 63 0.02 -3.85 -5.09
N GLN A 64 -0.26 -2.81 -5.88
CA GLN A 64 -1.46 -1.98 -5.65
C GLN A 64 -2.76 -2.80 -5.76
N GLY A 65 -2.85 -3.71 -6.72
CA GLY A 65 -4.02 -4.58 -6.88
C GLY A 65 -4.20 -5.56 -5.73
N GLU A 66 -3.11 -6.16 -5.24
CA GLU A 66 -3.17 -7.03 -4.06
C GLU A 66 -3.49 -6.26 -2.79
N LEU A 67 -3.03 -5.01 -2.66
CA LEU A 67 -3.42 -4.16 -1.54
C LEU A 67 -4.92 -3.86 -1.58
N VAL A 68 -5.49 -3.52 -2.74
CA VAL A 68 -6.95 -3.35 -2.89
C VAL A 68 -7.70 -4.65 -2.54
N LYS A 69 -7.20 -5.80 -2.99
CA LYS A 69 -7.74 -7.11 -2.61
C LYS A 69 -7.65 -7.35 -1.10
N SER A 70 -6.58 -6.91 -0.46
CA SER A 70 -6.43 -6.96 1.00
C SER A 70 -7.35 -6.00 1.74
N MET A 71 -7.60 -4.81 1.22
CA MET A 71 -8.57 -3.87 1.78
C MET A 71 -9.99 -4.44 1.70
N LYS A 72 -10.34 -5.13 0.60
CA LYS A 72 -11.59 -5.91 0.46
C LYS A 72 -11.68 -7.03 1.48
N GLY A 73 -10.59 -7.79 1.64
CA GLY A 73 -10.51 -8.95 2.53
C GLY A 73 -9.97 -8.65 3.93
N ILE A 74 -10.11 -7.41 4.44
CA ILE A 74 -9.44 -6.98 5.68
C ILE A 74 -9.92 -7.75 6.91
N ALA A 75 -11.11 -8.31 6.86
CA ALA A 75 -11.72 -9.14 7.90
C ALA A 75 -10.82 -10.30 8.38
N ARG A 76 -9.86 -10.76 7.56
CA ARG A 76 -8.89 -11.79 7.97
C ARG A 76 -7.88 -11.33 9.02
N PHE A 77 -7.67 -10.02 9.16
CA PHE A 77 -6.75 -9.42 10.11
C PHE A 77 -7.42 -9.03 11.43
N VAL A 78 -8.73 -9.25 11.55
CA VAL A 78 -9.49 -8.99 12.77
C VAL A 78 -9.73 -10.29 13.53
N THR A 79 -9.41 -10.26 14.82
CA THR A 79 -9.53 -11.41 15.72
C THR A 79 -10.97 -11.65 16.18
N ASP A 80 -11.73 -10.58 16.44
CA ASP A 80 -13.12 -10.68 16.92
C ASP A 80 -14.04 -11.22 15.80
N PRO A 81 -14.73 -12.36 16.02
CA PRO A 81 -15.66 -12.93 15.05
C PRO A 81 -16.81 -12.00 14.63
N ARG A 82 -17.32 -11.16 15.54
CA ARG A 82 -18.44 -10.24 15.25
C ARG A 82 -17.98 -9.12 14.31
N LEU A 83 -16.86 -8.49 14.63
CA LEU A 83 -16.27 -7.42 13.80
C LEU A 83 -15.82 -7.97 12.44
N LYS A 84 -15.28 -9.20 12.43
CA LYS A 84 -14.91 -9.91 11.21
C LYS A 84 -16.11 -10.16 10.30
N GLN A 85 -17.26 -10.55 10.86
CA GLN A 85 -18.48 -10.71 10.07
C GLN A 85 -18.93 -9.36 9.50
N LYS A 86 -18.95 -8.32 10.32
CA LYS A 86 -19.37 -6.99 9.87
C LYS A 86 -18.53 -6.48 8.70
N LEU A 87 -17.20 -6.62 8.79
CA LEU A 87 -16.28 -6.25 7.70
C LEU A 87 -16.46 -7.08 6.42
N LYS A 88 -16.95 -8.32 6.52
CA LYS A 88 -17.30 -9.09 5.31
C LYS A 88 -18.55 -8.52 4.65
N ASP A 89 -19.54 -8.16 5.46
CA ASP A 89 -20.82 -7.62 4.98
C ASP A 89 -20.62 -6.24 4.31
N THR A 90 -19.78 -5.37 4.88
CA THR A 90 -19.40 -4.07 4.28
C THR A 90 -18.27 -4.15 3.23
N THR A 91 -17.89 -5.36 2.81
CA THR A 91 -16.84 -5.60 1.80
C THR A 91 -15.46 -5.04 2.15
N GLY A 92 -15.12 -4.91 3.44
CA GLY A 92 -13.81 -4.51 3.95
C GLY A 92 -13.71 -3.03 4.31
N ILE A 93 -12.49 -2.47 4.25
CA ILE A 93 -12.27 -1.03 4.55
C ILE A 93 -12.33 -0.18 3.28
N GLY A 94 -13.09 0.91 3.36
CA GLY A 94 -13.35 1.83 2.25
C GLY A 94 -14.24 1.23 1.17
N THR A 95 -14.89 2.10 0.39
CA THR A 95 -15.72 1.72 -0.76
C THR A 95 -14.86 1.53 -2.01
N GLU A 96 -15.40 0.90 -3.05
CA GLU A 96 -14.69 0.70 -4.31
C GLU A 96 -14.15 2.01 -4.91
N ALA A 97 -14.91 3.10 -4.78
CA ALA A 97 -14.53 4.43 -5.24
C ALA A 97 -13.36 5.05 -4.46
N THR A 98 -13.19 4.73 -3.16
CA THR A 98 -12.22 5.43 -2.31
C THR A 98 -10.86 4.73 -2.22
N ARG A 99 -10.80 3.41 -2.43
CA ARG A 99 -9.55 2.63 -2.25
C ARG A 99 -8.40 3.09 -3.14
N ALA A 100 -8.66 3.29 -4.43
CA ALA A 100 -7.65 3.76 -5.37
C ALA A 100 -7.15 5.16 -5.01
N ASN A 101 -8.05 6.03 -4.55
CA ASN A 101 -7.72 7.39 -4.11
C ASN A 101 -6.88 7.37 -2.84
N ILE A 102 -7.22 6.56 -1.84
CA ILE A 102 -6.44 6.44 -0.59
C ILE A 102 -5.01 5.96 -0.89
N ILE A 103 -4.85 4.92 -1.72
CA ILE A 103 -3.51 4.43 -2.12
C ILE A 103 -2.72 5.54 -2.83
N SER A 104 -3.36 6.28 -3.72
CA SER A 104 -2.73 7.41 -4.44
C SER A 104 -2.29 8.52 -3.49
N VAL A 105 -3.10 8.84 -2.48
CA VAL A 105 -2.77 9.82 -1.43
C VAL A 105 -1.59 9.34 -0.58
N LEU A 106 -1.55 8.06 -0.20
CA LEU A 106 -0.43 7.51 0.58
C LEU A 106 0.89 7.53 -0.20
N ILE A 107 0.83 7.31 -1.51
CA ILE A 107 1.99 7.46 -2.40
C ILE A 107 2.40 8.93 -2.50
N ALA A 108 1.44 9.84 -2.73
CA ALA A 108 1.71 11.27 -2.87
C ALA A 108 2.30 11.89 -1.58
N ARG A 109 1.90 11.39 -0.41
CA ARG A 109 2.47 11.80 0.89
C ARG A 109 3.82 11.15 1.20
N GLY A 110 4.29 10.19 0.38
CA GLY A 110 5.57 9.51 0.56
C GLY A 110 5.56 8.42 1.63
N TYR A 111 4.38 7.95 2.07
CA TYR A 111 4.26 6.82 3.01
C TYR A 111 4.42 5.48 2.30
N ILE A 112 4.01 5.41 1.03
CA ILE A 112 4.18 4.24 0.19
C ILE A 112 5.08 4.59 -0.99
N VAL A 113 6.13 3.79 -1.21
CA VAL A 113 7.04 3.91 -2.34
C VAL A 113 6.82 2.77 -3.33
N LYS A 114 6.84 3.09 -4.62
CA LYS A 114 6.75 2.09 -5.70
C LYS A 114 8.14 1.56 -6.02
N LYS A 115 8.32 0.24 -6.02
CA LYS A 115 9.53 -0.45 -6.48
C LYS A 115 9.15 -1.46 -7.55
N GLY A 116 9.24 -1.04 -8.81
CA GLY A 116 8.69 -1.80 -9.94
C GLY A 116 7.18 -1.95 -9.82
N ARG A 117 6.68 -3.19 -9.92
CA ARG A 117 5.25 -3.53 -9.73
C ARG A 117 4.83 -3.57 -8.25
N SER A 118 5.79 -3.72 -7.34
CA SER A 118 5.54 -3.81 -5.90
C SER A 118 5.49 -2.44 -5.22
N ILE A 119 4.82 -2.38 -4.07
CA ILE A 119 4.77 -1.23 -3.17
C ILE A 119 5.40 -1.60 -1.83
N ARG A 120 6.04 -0.63 -1.19
CA ARG A 120 6.65 -0.78 0.14
C ARG A 120 6.34 0.43 1.02
N ALA A 121 6.23 0.22 2.32
CA ALA A 121 6.19 1.30 3.29
C ALA A 121 7.56 2.01 3.33
N SER A 122 7.54 3.34 3.50
CA SER A 122 8.75 4.13 3.75
C SER A 122 9.08 4.19 5.24
N ASP A 123 10.29 4.62 5.59
CA ASP A 123 10.70 4.83 6.99
C ASP A 123 9.76 5.79 7.73
N ALA A 124 9.31 6.84 7.03
CA ALA A 124 8.33 7.78 7.58
C ALA A 124 6.98 7.12 7.87
N ALA A 125 6.56 6.12 7.06
CA ALA A 125 5.35 5.36 7.32
C ALA A 125 5.51 4.44 8.54
N PHE A 126 6.67 3.78 8.70
CA PHE A 126 6.95 3.00 9.90
C PHE A 126 6.89 3.87 11.16
N THR A 127 7.60 5.02 11.16
CA THR A 127 7.56 5.91 12.32
C THR A 127 6.16 6.45 12.61
N LEU A 128 5.34 6.71 11.58
CA LEU A 128 3.96 7.12 11.76
C LEU A 128 3.11 5.99 12.35
N ILE A 129 3.22 4.77 11.85
CA ILE A 129 2.42 3.64 12.35
C ILE A 129 2.82 3.28 13.78
N ASP A 130 4.10 3.33 14.13
CA ASP A 130 4.58 3.10 15.49
C ASP A 130 4.07 4.17 16.48
N ALA A 131 3.74 5.35 15.96
CA ALA A 131 3.24 6.48 16.73
C ALA A 131 1.73 6.53 16.90
N VAL A 132 1.00 5.99 15.91
CA VAL A 132 -0.45 6.04 15.89
C VAL A 132 -0.98 5.09 16.98
N PRO A 133 -1.93 5.53 17.81
CA PRO A 133 -2.57 4.66 18.80
C PRO A 133 -3.10 3.39 18.14
N ALA A 134 -2.86 2.23 18.77
CA ALA A 134 -3.28 0.93 18.22
C ALA A 134 -4.78 0.89 17.91
N ALA A 135 -5.61 1.57 18.70
CA ALA A 135 -7.05 1.68 18.48
C ALA A 135 -7.41 2.40 17.16
N ILE A 136 -6.57 3.29 16.64
CA ILE A 136 -6.80 3.96 15.35
C ILE A 136 -6.26 3.13 14.19
N ALA A 137 -5.15 2.42 14.41
CA ALA A 137 -4.54 1.55 13.40
C ALA A 137 -5.29 0.23 13.18
N ASP A 138 -6.12 -0.19 14.14
CA ASP A 138 -6.89 -1.43 14.06
C ASP A 138 -8.08 -1.33 13.08
N PRO A 139 -8.17 -2.22 12.06
CA PRO A 139 -9.33 -2.25 11.16
C PRO A 139 -10.64 -2.62 11.87
N GLY A 140 -10.59 -3.21 13.07
CA GLY A 140 -11.78 -3.46 13.89
C GLY A 140 -12.53 -2.17 14.26
N THR A 141 -11.82 -1.07 14.51
CA THR A 141 -12.46 0.23 14.79
C THR A 141 -13.30 0.74 13.62
N THR A 142 -12.86 0.51 12.38
CA THR A 142 -13.69 0.81 11.20
C THR A 142 -14.99 -0.01 11.20
N ALA A 143 -14.93 -1.30 11.58
CA ALA A 143 -16.11 -2.15 11.66
C ALA A 143 -17.13 -1.63 12.68
N VAL A 144 -16.66 -1.13 13.82
CA VAL A 144 -17.50 -0.52 14.86
C VAL A 144 -18.18 0.74 14.34
N TRP A 145 -17.48 1.57 13.55
CA TRP A 145 -18.07 2.77 12.97
C TRP A 145 -19.13 2.44 11.91
N GLU A 146 -18.85 1.50 11.01
CA GLU A 146 -19.86 1.05 10.04
C GLU A 146 -21.11 0.51 10.75
N GLN A 147 -20.94 -0.26 11.83
CA GLN A 147 -22.07 -0.71 12.64
C GLN A 147 -22.86 0.46 13.25
N ALA A 148 -22.17 1.49 13.76
CA ALA A 148 -22.83 2.66 14.31
C ALA A 148 -23.60 3.45 13.23
N LEU A 149 -23.05 3.55 12.02
CA LEU A 149 -23.72 4.20 10.88
C LEU A 149 -24.99 3.44 10.48
N ASP A 150 -24.95 2.10 10.42
CA ASP A 150 -26.13 1.29 10.14
C ASP A 150 -27.20 1.42 11.23
N MET A 151 -26.79 1.54 12.50
CA MET A 151 -27.74 1.81 13.60
C MET A 151 -28.40 3.19 13.47
N ILE A 152 -27.69 4.18 12.92
CA ILE A 152 -28.25 5.51 12.63
C ILE A 152 -29.25 5.41 11.48
N GLU A 153 -28.91 4.70 10.41
CA GLU A 153 -29.83 4.45 9.29
C GLU A 153 -31.11 3.74 9.74
N ALA A 154 -30.97 2.76 10.64
CA ALA A 154 -32.10 2.03 11.23
C ALA A 154 -32.89 2.82 12.29
N GLY A 155 -32.48 4.05 12.62
CA GLY A 155 -33.11 4.88 13.66
C GLY A 155 -32.90 4.39 15.10
N GLN A 156 -31.97 3.46 15.32
CA GLN A 156 -31.65 2.88 16.64
C GLN A 156 -30.62 3.72 17.42
N LEU A 157 -29.85 4.54 16.73
CA LEU A 157 -28.87 5.46 17.30
C LEU A 157 -29.09 6.85 16.69
N THR A 158 -29.12 7.89 17.52
CA THR A 158 -29.19 9.25 17.00
C THR A 158 -27.82 9.76 16.59
N LEU A 159 -27.78 10.59 15.56
CA LEU A 159 -26.54 11.24 15.10
C LEU A 159 -25.86 12.03 16.22
N ASP A 160 -26.64 12.71 17.07
CA ASP A 160 -26.13 13.53 18.17
C ASP A 160 -25.38 12.70 19.22
N VAL A 161 -25.94 11.55 19.61
CA VAL A 161 -25.30 10.61 20.54
C VAL A 161 -24.03 10.03 19.93
N PHE A 162 -24.06 9.68 18.64
CA PHE A 162 -22.87 9.21 17.93
C PHE A 162 -21.76 10.25 17.93
N LEU A 163 -22.04 11.49 17.51
CA LEU A 163 -21.06 12.57 17.46
C LEU A 163 -20.50 12.91 18.85
N SER A 164 -21.36 12.92 19.87
CA SER A 164 -20.94 13.14 21.27
C SER A 164 -19.95 12.07 21.74
N LYS A 165 -20.21 10.80 21.44
CA LYS A 165 -19.29 9.69 21.75
C LYS A 165 -17.96 9.82 21.01
N GLN A 166 -18.00 10.18 19.72
CA GLN A 166 -16.77 10.36 18.95
C GLN A 166 -15.94 11.55 19.44
N ALA A 167 -16.58 12.67 19.79
CA ALA A 167 -15.90 13.83 20.34
C ALA A 167 -15.23 13.52 21.67
N ALA A 168 -15.93 12.81 22.58
CA ALA A 168 -15.36 12.38 23.86
C ALA A 168 -14.15 11.44 23.66
N TRP A 169 -14.27 10.46 22.77
CA TRP A 169 -13.20 9.52 22.46
C TRP A 169 -11.97 10.21 21.84
N ILE A 170 -12.17 11.12 20.88
CA ILE A 170 -11.07 11.91 20.29
C ILE A 170 -10.40 12.79 21.34
N SER A 171 -11.19 13.43 22.21
CA SER A 171 -10.66 14.28 23.27
C SER A 171 -9.79 13.50 24.25
N GLN A 172 -10.23 12.27 24.60
CA GLN A 172 -9.46 11.36 25.44
C GLN A 172 -8.16 10.91 24.75
N LEU A 173 -8.20 10.58 23.46
CA LEU A 173 -7.01 10.24 22.69
C LEU A 173 -6.02 11.42 22.63
N ILE A 174 -6.50 12.63 22.38
CA ILE A 174 -5.63 13.82 22.36
C ILE A 174 -5.01 14.06 23.74
N ALA A 175 -5.78 13.91 24.82
CA ALA A 175 -5.25 14.06 26.18
C ALA A 175 -4.17 13.02 26.50
N GLN A 176 -4.34 11.76 26.06
CA GLN A 176 -3.37 10.68 26.30
C GLN A 176 -2.09 10.83 25.48
N TYR A 177 -2.20 11.26 24.23
CA TYR A 177 -1.07 11.33 23.30
C TYR A 177 -0.52 12.75 23.12
N GLY A 178 -1.12 13.76 23.77
CA GLY A 178 -0.73 15.16 23.64
C GLY A 178 0.66 15.49 24.17
N SER A 179 1.19 14.69 25.09
CA SER A 179 2.57 14.81 25.60
C SER A 179 3.58 13.97 24.80
N MET A 180 3.13 13.21 23.80
CA MET A 180 4.02 12.33 23.03
C MET A 180 4.80 13.15 21.99
N SER A 181 6.12 13.22 22.14
CA SER A 181 6.97 13.84 21.14
C SER A 181 7.34 12.82 20.05
N LEU A 182 7.08 13.18 18.81
CA LEU A 182 7.31 12.31 17.66
C LEU A 182 8.54 12.73 16.88
N SER A 183 9.56 11.87 16.87
CA SER A 183 10.76 12.07 16.06
C SER A 183 10.62 11.36 14.71
N ILE A 184 9.77 11.90 13.83
CA ILE A 184 9.57 11.34 12.49
C ILE A 184 10.83 11.63 11.65
N LYS A 185 11.62 10.58 11.39
CA LYS A 185 12.76 10.63 10.47
C LYS A 185 12.26 10.67 9.03
N LEU A 186 11.81 11.84 8.58
CA LEU A 186 11.60 12.07 7.15
C LEU A 186 12.97 12.18 6.46
N PRO A 187 13.14 11.67 5.23
CA PRO A 187 14.38 11.85 4.49
C PRO A 187 14.68 13.34 4.35
N HIS A 188 15.76 13.77 5.02
CA HIS A 188 16.22 15.15 4.95
C HIS A 188 16.90 15.37 3.61
N GLY A 189 16.49 16.42 2.90
CA GLY A 189 17.22 16.90 1.75
C GLY A 189 18.54 17.57 2.14
N PRO A 190 19.33 18.01 1.14
CA PRO A 190 20.56 18.77 1.39
C PRO A 190 20.31 19.98 2.30
N ALA A 191 21.34 20.40 3.02
CA ALA A 191 21.27 21.54 3.94
C ALA A 191 20.80 22.81 3.21
N CYS A 192 19.90 23.57 3.85
CA CYS A 192 19.37 24.79 3.29
C CYS A 192 20.51 25.80 3.06
N PRO A 193 20.67 26.36 1.84
CA PRO A 193 21.78 27.26 1.53
C PRO A 193 21.72 28.58 2.29
N GLN A 194 20.54 28.97 2.79
CA GLN A 194 20.37 30.22 3.53
C GLN A 194 20.59 30.08 5.03
N CYS A 195 20.41 28.89 5.60
CA CYS A 195 20.29 28.79 7.06
C CYS A 195 20.79 27.47 7.65
N GLY A 196 21.34 26.58 6.84
CA GLY A 196 21.89 25.28 7.25
C GLY A 196 20.87 24.23 7.72
N ALA A 197 19.61 24.61 7.94
CA ALA A 197 18.57 23.69 8.39
C ALA A 197 18.21 22.64 7.31
N ALA A 198 17.63 21.51 7.74
CA ALA A 198 17.19 20.47 6.82
C ALA A 198 16.16 20.98 5.80
N THR A 199 16.22 20.51 4.56
CA THR A 199 15.22 20.80 3.54
C THR A 199 14.25 19.64 3.35
N ARG A 200 13.05 19.94 2.86
CA ARG A 200 11.99 18.97 2.54
C ARG A 200 11.56 19.13 1.10
N GLN A 201 11.37 18.01 0.39
CA GLN A 201 10.95 18.03 -1.00
C GLN A 201 9.49 18.52 -1.10
N ARG A 202 9.25 19.50 -1.97
CA ARG A 202 7.94 20.05 -2.33
C ARG A 202 7.82 20.06 -3.85
N THR A 203 6.60 20.01 -4.37
CA THR A 203 6.35 20.04 -5.82
C THR A 203 5.78 21.41 -6.19
N GLY A 204 6.46 22.12 -7.10
CA GLY A 204 6.03 23.41 -7.62
C GLY A 204 5.66 23.34 -9.10
N LYS A 205 5.36 24.50 -9.70
CA LYS A 205 5.04 24.61 -11.14
C LYS A 205 6.16 24.10 -12.05
N SER A 206 7.41 24.15 -11.59
CA SER A 206 8.61 23.75 -12.32
C SER A 206 9.13 22.34 -11.96
N GLY A 207 8.35 21.54 -11.21
CA GLY A 207 8.74 20.21 -10.77
C GLY A 207 9.13 20.16 -9.28
N PRO A 208 9.69 19.02 -8.82
CA PRO A 208 10.08 18.85 -7.43
C PRO A 208 11.32 19.69 -7.08
N PHE A 209 11.28 20.36 -5.93
CA PHE A 209 12.36 21.16 -5.37
C PHE A 209 12.46 20.93 -3.86
N TRP A 210 13.64 21.13 -3.29
CA TRP A 210 13.85 21.13 -1.84
C TRP A 210 13.52 22.51 -1.27
N SER A 211 12.72 22.56 -0.21
CA SER A 211 12.33 23.79 0.49
C SER A 211 12.75 23.71 1.96
N CYS A 212 13.22 24.82 2.53
CA CYS A 212 13.62 24.86 3.94
C CYS A 212 12.50 24.42 4.89
N SER A 213 12.82 23.60 5.89
CA SER A 213 11.87 23.18 6.93
C SER A 213 11.35 24.34 7.78
N ARG A 214 12.11 25.44 7.89
CA ARG A 214 11.76 26.66 8.64
C ARG A 214 10.96 27.68 7.84
N TYR A 215 10.31 27.29 6.74
CA TYR A 215 9.41 28.18 6.03
C TYR A 215 8.17 28.49 6.91
N PRO A 216 7.72 29.76 7.05
CA PRO A 216 8.03 30.93 6.23
C PRO A 216 9.25 31.76 6.65
N ASP A 217 9.85 31.52 7.82
CA ASP A 217 10.99 32.29 8.37
C ASP A 217 12.25 32.17 7.50
N CYS A 218 12.43 31.04 6.81
CA CYS A 218 13.47 30.84 5.82
C CYS A 218 12.89 30.38 4.48
N LYS A 219 13.17 31.13 3.41
CA LYS A 219 12.67 30.88 2.04
C LYS A 219 13.69 30.16 1.14
N GLY A 220 14.71 29.54 1.72
CA GLY A 220 15.72 28.81 0.95
C GLY A 220 15.14 27.62 0.18
N THR A 221 15.52 27.51 -1.09
CA THR A 221 15.11 26.41 -1.98
C THR A 221 16.30 25.86 -2.77
N LEU A 222 16.32 24.57 -3.05
CA LEU A 222 17.30 23.92 -3.93
C LEU A 222 16.58 23.10 -5.01
N PRO A 223 17.12 23.00 -6.23
CA PRO A 223 16.59 22.09 -7.24
C PRO A 223 16.80 20.63 -6.81
N VAL A 224 15.88 19.73 -7.18
CA VAL A 224 16.12 18.29 -7.07
C VAL A 224 16.87 17.86 -8.33
N GLU A 225 18.11 17.39 -8.18
CA GLU A 225 18.87 16.83 -9.31
C GLU A 225 18.24 15.51 -9.75
N SER A 226 17.30 15.58 -10.70
CA SER A 226 16.90 14.41 -11.48
C SER A 226 18.00 14.14 -12.51
N GLY A 227 18.78 13.08 -12.30
CA GLY A 227 19.86 12.67 -13.19
C GLY A 227 19.39 12.43 -14.63
N THR A 228 19.48 13.47 -15.46
CA THR A 228 19.81 13.41 -16.89
C THR A 228 20.36 14.79 -17.28
N PRO A 229 21.66 14.93 -17.57
CA PRO A 229 22.22 16.21 -18.01
C PRO A 229 21.85 16.43 -19.47
N LYS A 230 20.79 17.21 -19.74
CA LYS A 230 20.66 17.87 -21.04
C LYS A 230 21.63 19.05 -21.05
N ARG A 231 22.79 18.85 -21.67
CA ARG A 231 23.73 19.92 -22.09
C ARG A 231 22.96 20.94 -22.94
N GLY A 232 22.55 22.04 -22.32
CA GLY A 232 22.08 23.23 -23.02
C GLY A 232 23.27 24.06 -23.47
N ALA A 233 23.42 24.21 -24.78
CA ALA A 233 24.48 24.98 -25.43
C ALA A 233 24.54 26.43 -24.92
N SER A 234 25.74 26.83 -24.50
CA SER A 234 26.14 28.23 -24.36
C SER A 234 25.96 28.95 -25.70
N ARG A 235 25.05 29.93 -25.78
CA ARG A 235 25.02 30.91 -26.87
C ARG A 235 25.98 32.03 -26.53
N SER A 236 27.15 32.04 -27.16
CA SER A 236 28.06 33.18 -27.16
C SER A 236 27.39 34.36 -27.89
N ARG A 237 27.23 35.50 -27.20
CA ARG A 237 26.86 36.78 -27.80
C ARG A 237 28.10 37.34 -28.52
N SER A 238 28.09 37.36 -29.85
CA SER A 238 29.05 38.13 -30.64
C SER A 238 28.61 39.59 -30.72
N SER A 239 29.41 40.49 -30.15
CA SER A 239 29.28 41.94 -30.28
C SER A 239 29.75 42.40 -31.66
N GLY A 240 28.83 42.89 -32.50
CA GLY A 240 29.14 43.56 -33.76
C GLY A 240 29.63 44.99 -33.50
N ARG A 241 30.89 45.27 -33.83
CA ARG A 241 31.49 46.61 -33.87
C ARG A 241 31.47 47.08 -35.33
N LYS A 242 30.61 48.06 -35.66
CA LYS A 242 30.66 48.79 -36.94
C LYS A 242 31.54 50.03 -36.73
N GLY A 243 32.61 50.13 -37.51
CA GLY A 243 33.43 51.33 -37.64
C GLY A 243 32.80 52.35 -38.58
N ALA A 244 33.14 53.60 -38.33
CA ALA A 244 33.21 54.69 -39.31
C ALA A 244 34.69 55.01 -39.51
#